data_AF-A0A817QZV9-F1
#
_entry.id   AF-A0A817QZV9-F1
#
_cell.length_a   1.000
_cell.length_b   1.000
_cell.length_c   1.000
_cell.angle_alpha   90.00
_cell.angle_beta   90.00
_cell.angle_gamma   90.00
#
_symmetry.space_group_name_H-M   'P 1'
#
loop_
_entity.id
_entity.type
_entity.pdbx_description
1 polymer ?
#
loop_
_entity_poly.entity_id
_entity_poly.type
_entity_poly.pdbx_seq_one_letter_code
_entity_poly.pdbx_strand_id
1 'polypeptide(L)'
;MFNLLPKSKHKRTTLQVAEKLRDDVHNFYLRDDISYQLPGKRNTVVVRGADGSRITYQKRVLLENIRETYELFKEESNNVDLSRSSFAELHPVFVIPKAALAHRNCLCVYHENVTLLLKC
;
A
#
# COMPACT_ATOMS: atom_id res chain seq x y z
N MET A 1 40.35 -2.52 26.51
CA MET A 1 39.04 -3.22 26.64
C MET A 1 37.96 -2.23 26.25
N PHE A 2 37.30 -2.45 25.11
CA PHE A 2 36.23 -1.57 24.64
C PHE A 2 34.94 -1.88 25.40
N ASN A 3 34.41 -0.89 26.11
CA ASN A 3 33.18 -1.01 26.87
C ASN A 3 31.99 -1.29 25.93
N LEU A 4 31.42 -2.48 26.03
CA LEU A 4 30.12 -2.82 25.49
C LEU A 4 29.07 -2.15 26.37
N LEU A 5 28.59 -0.97 25.96
CA LEU A 5 27.41 -0.37 26.57
C LEU A 5 26.21 -1.30 26.34
N PRO A 6 25.48 -1.70 27.39
CA PRO A 6 24.31 -2.56 27.23
C PRO A 6 23.25 -1.82 26.42
N LYS A 7 22.76 -2.45 25.35
CA LYS A 7 21.64 -1.91 24.56
C LYS A 7 20.44 -1.73 25.51
N SER A 8 19.90 -0.50 25.56
CA SER A 8 18.72 -0.18 26.36
C SER A 8 17.58 -1.15 26.05
N LYS A 9 17.07 -1.83 27.09
CA LYS A 9 15.90 -2.72 27.01
C LYS A 9 14.59 -1.94 26.78
N HIS A 10 14.60 -0.62 27.02
CA HIS A 10 13.46 0.25 26.80
C HIS A 10 13.61 0.97 25.45
N LYS A 11 12.75 0.64 24.49
CA LYS A 11 12.60 1.42 23.25
C LYS A 11 11.93 2.75 23.59
N ARG A 12 12.39 3.86 22.99
CA ARG A 12 11.79 5.19 23.17
C ARG A 12 10.34 5.21 22.67
N THR A 13 9.42 5.75 23.46
CA THR A 13 7.97 5.84 23.19
C THR A 13 7.65 6.44 21.81
N THR A 14 8.46 7.38 21.33
CA THR A 14 8.31 8.00 20.01
C THR A 14 8.49 7.02 18.84
N LEU A 15 9.37 6.02 18.98
CA LEU A 15 9.56 4.98 17.96
C LEU A 15 8.34 4.05 17.89
N GLN A 16 7.68 3.80 19.01
CA GLN A 16 6.47 2.96 19.07
C GLN A 16 5.27 3.67 18.41
N VAL A 17 5.13 4.98 18.61
CA VAL A 17 4.10 5.79 17.92
C VAL A 17 4.32 5.75 16.40
N ALA A 18 5.57 5.86 15.95
CA ALA A 18 5.90 5.76 14.53
C ALA A 18 5.65 4.36 13.95
N GLU A 19 5.93 3.29 14.69
CA GLU A 19 5.64 1.91 14.28
C GLU A 19 4.14 1.66 14.16
N LYS A 20 3.37 2.09 15.17
CA LYS A 20 1.91 2.02 15.14
C LYS A 20 1.33 2.78 13.95
N LEU A 21 1.80 3.99 13.66
CA LEU A 21 1.33 4.76 12.52
C LEU A 21 1.59 4.05 11.19
N ARG A 22 2.74 3.40 11.04
CA ARG A 22 3.02 2.59 9.84
C ARG A 22 2.06 1.43 9.72
N ASP A 23 1.78 0.73 10.82
CA ASP A 23 0.84 -0.38 10.83
C ASP A 23 -0.58 0.08 10.52
N ASP A 24 -1.01 1.22 11.06
CA ASP A 24 -2.33 1.82 10.80
C ASP A 24 -2.48 2.18 9.32
N VAL A 25 -1.48 2.83 8.71
CA VAL A 25 -1.46 3.14 7.27
C VAL A 25 -1.46 1.85 6.45
N HIS A 26 -0.64 0.87 6.81
CA HIS A 26 -0.54 -0.40 6.10
C HIS A 26 -1.89 -1.15 6.14
N ASN A 27 -2.51 -1.25 7.31
CA ASN A 27 -3.81 -1.89 7.49
C ASN A 27 -4.92 -1.15 6.74
N PHE A 28 -4.88 0.18 6.70
CA PHE A 28 -5.82 0.97 5.91
C PHE A 28 -5.77 0.59 4.42
N TYR A 29 -4.56 0.50 3.84
CA TYR A 29 -4.39 0.06 2.46
C TYR A 29 -4.87 -1.37 2.19
N LEU A 30 -4.91 -2.24 3.19
CA LEU A 30 -5.34 -3.63 3.05
C LEU A 30 -6.85 -3.84 3.12
N ARG A 31 -7.62 -2.83 3.50
CA ARG A 31 -9.07 -2.95 3.55
C ARG A 31 -9.65 -3.10 2.15
N ASP A 32 -10.70 -3.91 2.04
CA ASP A 32 -11.35 -4.23 0.76
C ASP A 32 -12.11 -3.04 0.15
N ASP A 33 -12.45 -2.04 0.96
CA ASP A 33 -13.04 -0.77 0.53
C ASP A 33 -12.00 0.29 0.11
N ILE A 34 -10.70 0.02 0.29
CA ILE A 34 -9.59 0.89 -0.15
C ILE A 34 -8.85 0.27 -1.34
N SER A 35 -8.61 -1.04 -1.29
CA SER A 35 -7.99 -1.78 -2.38
C SER A 35 -8.64 -3.14 -2.55
N TYR A 36 -8.66 -3.68 -3.76
CA TYR A 36 -9.15 -5.04 -4.00
C TYR A 36 -8.01 -5.97 -4.41
N GLN A 37 -8.09 -7.22 -3.97
CA GLN A 37 -7.10 -8.25 -4.32
C GLN A 37 -7.31 -8.76 -5.75
N LEU A 38 -6.22 -8.86 -6.53
CA LEU A 38 -6.28 -9.47 -7.85
C LEU A 38 -6.45 -10.99 -7.75
N PRO A 39 -7.23 -11.65 -8.62
CA PRO A 39 -7.52 -13.08 -8.51
C PRO A 39 -6.46 -14.00 -9.12
N GLY A 40 -5.65 -13.50 -10.06
CA GLY A 40 -4.74 -14.34 -10.85
C GLY A 40 -3.51 -14.85 -10.09
N LYS A 41 -3.15 -16.13 -10.27
CA LYS A 41 -1.95 -16.75 -9.68
C LYS A 41 -0.63 -16.04 -10.01
N ARG A 42 -0.55 -15.38 -11.18
CA ARG A 42 0.62 -14.57 -11.60
C ARG A 42 0.62 -13.15 -11.03
N ASN A 43 -0.46 -12.73 -10.38
CA ASN A 43 -0.56 -11.41 -9.76
C ASN A 43 0.01 -11.44 -8.34
N THR A 44 1.22 -11.95 -8.20
CA THR A 44 1.94 -12.01 -6.93
C THR A 44 3.20 -11.15 -7.00
N VAL A 45 3.74 -10.78 -5.84
CA VAL A 45 5.04 -10.13 -5.71
C VAL A 45 5.79 -10.75 -4.53
N VAL A 46 7.09 -10.95 -4.69
CA VAL A 46 7.97 -11.47 -3.65
C VAL A 46 8.67 -10.29 -2.97
N VAL A 47 8.43 -10.11 -1.69
CA VAL A 47 9.06 -9.09 -0.86
C VAL A 47 10.12 -9.75 0.01
N ARG A 48 11.29 -9.12 0.11
CA ARG A 48 12.39 -9.58 0.97
C ARG A 48 12.28 -8.92 2.35
N GLY A 49 12.25 -9.72 3.40
CA GLY A 49 12.31 -9.26 4.78
C GLY A 49 13.72 -8.79 5.16
N ALA A 50 13.82 -8.02 6.24
CA ALA A 50 15.10 -7.54 6.77
C ALA A 50 16.01 -8.68 7.27
N ASP A 51 15.42 -9.83 7.62
CA ASP A 51 16.08 -11.08 7.99
C ASP A 51 16.53 -11.92 6.79
N GLY A 52 16.28 -11.46 5.57
CA GLY A 52 16.57 -12.19 4.32
C GLY A 52 15.48 -13.19 3.91
N SER A 53 14.40 -13.32 4.69
CA SER A 53 13.25 -14.15 4.33
C SER A 53 12.55 -13.60 3.09
N ARG A 54 11.80 -14.46 2.39
CA ARG A 54 10.99 -14.09 1.23
C ARG A 54 9.54 -14.39 1.51
N ILE A 55 8.70 -13.37 1.41
CA ILE A 55 7.25 -13.51 1.57
C ILE A 55 6.60 -13.16 0.24
N THR A 56 5.70 -14.03 -0.21
CA THR A 56 4.95 -13.81 -1.45
C THR A 56 3.59 -13.23 -1.09
N TYR A 57 3.29 -12.05 -1.62
CA TYR A 57 2.00 -11.36 -1.45
C TYR A 57 1.21 -11.40 -2.74
N GLN A 58 -0.11 -11.55 -2.63
CA GLN A 58 -1.02 -11.30 -3.74
C GLN A 58 -1.13 -9.79 -3.96
N LYS A 59 -1.03 -9.35 -5.21
CA LYS A 59 -1.18 -7.94 -5.57
C LYS A 59 -2.60 -7.47 -5.28
N ARG A 60 -2.70 -6.26 -4.74
CA ARG A 60 -3.95 -5.52 -4.56
C ARG A 60 -3.92 -4.27 -5.41
N VAL A 61 -5.08 -3.72 -5.72
CA VAL A 61 -5.22 -2.54 -6.59
C VAL A 61 -6.01 -1.50 -5.83
N LEU A 62 -5.47 -0.28 -5.74
CA LEU A 62 -6.22 0.83 -5.16
C LEU A 62 -7.48 1.11 -5.97
N LEU A 63 -8.59 1.32 -5.28
CA LEU A 63 -9.85 1.72 -5.90
C LEU A 63 -9.74 3.16 -6.43
N GLU A 64 -9.22 4.04 -5.58
CA GLU A 64 -9.00 5.46 -5.87
C GLU A 64 -7.52 5.80 -6.08
N ASN A 65 -7.21 7.05 -6.43
CA ASN A 65 -5.81 7.48 -6.50
C ASN A 65 -5.22 7.73 -5.09
N ILE A 66 -3.89 7.84 -5.01
CA ILE A 66 -3.19 8.01 -3.71
C ILE A 66 -3.63 9.29 -3.00
N ARG A 67 -4.00 10.35 -3.73
CA ARG A 67 -4.44 11.61 -3.14
C ARG A 67 -5.80 11.42 -2.45
N GLU A 68 -6.79 10.87 -3.13
CA GLU A 68 -8.11 10.59 -2.56
C GLU A 68 -8.01 9.61 -1.39
N THR A 69 -7.22 8.54 -1.55
CA THR A 69 -6.97 7.55 -0.49
C THR A 69 -6.39 8.21 0.77
N TYR A 70 -5.50 9.19 0.62
CA TYR A 70 -4.93 9.94 1.73
C TYR A 70 -5.96 10.84 2.44
N GLU A 71 -6.83 11.52 1.69
CA GLU A 71 -7.89 12.33 2.31
C GLU A 71 -8.85 11.45 3.13
N LEU A 72 -9.26 10.29 2.59
CA LEU A 72 -10.07 9.30 3.32
C LEU A 72 -9.37 8.85 4.61
N PHE A 73 -8.08 8.52 4.54
CA PHE A 73 -7.30 8.16 5.72
C PHE A 73 -7.30 9.28 6.77
N LYS A 74 -7.14 10.54 6.36
CA LYS A 74 -7.14 11.70 7.26
C LYS A 74 -8.49 11.95 7.94
N GLU A 75 -9.58 11.76 7.20
CA GLU A 75 -10.95 11.88 7.72
C GLU A 75 -11.20 10.83 8.81
N GLU A 76 -10.77 9.59 8.62
CA GLU A 76 -10.97 8.51 9.60
C GLU A 76 -9.99 8.53 10.78
N SER A 77 -8.74 8.97 10.56
CA SER A 77 -7.66 8.89 11.56
C SER A 77 -7.60 10.07 12.53
N ASN A 78 -8.60 10.96 12.54
CA ASN A 78 -8.71 12.09 13.46
C ASN A 78 -7.49 13.04 13.43
N ASN A 79 -7.05 13.43 12.21
CA ASN A 79 -5.94 14.37 11.95
C ASN A 79 -4.57 13.96 12.54
N VAL A 80 -4.12 12.74 12.25
CA VAL A 80 -2.70 12.40 12.43
C VAL A 80 -1.82 13.35 11.59
N ASP A 81 -0.73 13.84 12.20
CA ASP A 81 0.29 14.65 11.53
C ASP A 81 1.15 13.76 10.62
N LEU A 82 0.61 13.44 9.45
CA LEU A 82 1.27 12.67 8.41
C LEU A 82 1.13 13.43 7.09
N SER A 83 2.25 13.69 6.42
CA SER A 83 2.21 14.32 5.10
C SER A 83 1.75 13.34 4.02
N ARG A 84 1.12 13.84 2.95
CA ARG A 84 0.71 13.01 1.79
C ARG A 84 1.90 12.28 1.15
N SER A 85 3.08 12.90 1.10
CA SER A 85 4.28 12.26 0.56
C SER A 85 4.72 11.09 1.41
N SER A 86 4.77 11.28 2.74
CA SER A 86 5.09 10.21 3.69
C SER A 86 4.05 9.09 3.64
N PHE A 87 2.76 9.41 3.51
CA PHE A 87 1.71 8.41 3.33
C PHE A 87 1.89 7.58 2.05
N ALA A 88 2.29 8.21 0.94
CA ALA A 88 2.55 7.51 -0.32
C ALA A 88 3.78 6.59 -0.24
N GLU A 89 4.82 7.00 0.49
CA GLU A 89 6.02 6.19 0.75
C GLU A 89 5.74 4.98 1.65
N LEU A 90 4.78 5.11 2.58
CA LEU A 90 4.37 4.04 3.48
C LEU A 90 3.43 3.01 2.83
N HIS A 91 2.99 3.23 1.58
CA HIS A 91 2.11 2.28 0.94
C HIS A 91 2.81 0.92 0.72
N PRO A 92 2.12 -0.22 0.96
CA PRO A 92 2.73 -1.53 0.77
C PRO A 92 3.05 -1.79 -0.70
N VAL A 93 4.27 -2.29 -0.99
CA VAL A 93 4.76 -2.54 -2.37
C VAL A 93 3.82 -3.43 -3.22
N PHE A 94 3.02 -4.29 -2.57
CA PHE A 94 2.08 -5.18 -3.24
C PHE A 94 0.70 -4.55 -3.50
N VAL A 95 0.45 -3.33 -3.04
CA VAL A 95 -0.76 -2.56 -3.32
C VAL A 95 -0.43 -1.58 -4.46
N ILE A 96 -0.92 -1.82 -5.66
CA ILE A 96 -0.56 -1.02 -6.83
C ILE A 96 -1.62 0.03 -7.17
N PRO A 97 -1.23 1.22 -7.64
CA PRO A 97 -2.18 2.18 -8.18
C PRO A 97 -2.88 1.64 -9.43
N LYS A 98 -4.16 1.97 -9.61
CA LYS A 98 -4.94 1.59 -10.81
C LYS A 98 -4.27 2.01 -12.12
N ALA A 99 -3.56 3.14 -12.14
CA ALA A 99 -2.80 3.60 -13.31
C ALA A 99 -1.72 2.60 -13.76
N ALA A 100 -1.14 1.81 -12.85
CA ALA A 100 -0.16 0.78 -13.19
C ALA A 100 -0.78 -0.42 -13.96
N LEU A 101 -2.11 -0.49 -14.04
CA LEU A 101 -2.85 -1.51 -14.77
C LEU A 101 -3.35 -1.05 -16.14
N ALA A 102 -3.08 0.19 -16.56
CA ALA A 102 -3.67 0.80 -17.77
C ALA A 102 -3.49 -0.01 -19.07
N HIS A 103 -2.54 -0.95 -19.12
CA HIS A 103 -2.33 -1.85 -20.26
C HIS A 103 -3.07 -3.20 -20.16
N ARG A 104 -3.95 -3.41 -19.17
CA ARG A 104 -4.70 -4.67 -18.95
C ARG A 104 -6.21 -4.48 -18.97
N ASN A 105 -6.72 -3.64 -19.87
CA ASN A 105 -8.16 -3.57 -20.12
C ASN A 105 -8.62 -4.87 -20.81
N CYS A 106 -9.86 -5.32 -20.55
CA CYS A 106 -10.44 -6.40 -21.36
C CYS A 106 -10.54 -5.90 -22.80
N LEU A 107 -10.00 -6.66 -23.74
CA LEU A 107 -10.19 -6.44 -25.18
C LEU A 107 -11.34 -7.29 -25.73
N CYS A 108 -12.22 -7.75 -24.84
CA CYS A 108 -13.37 -8.54 -25.20
C CYS A 108 -14.50 -7.63 -25.66
N VAL A 109 -15.24 -8.05 -26.70
CA VAL A 109 -16.42 -7.35 -27.25
C VAL A 109 -17.49 -7.02 -26.20
N TYR A 110 -17.48 -7.73 -25.06
CA TYR A 110 -18.45 -7.55 -23.97
C TYR A 110 -18.04 -6.52 -22.90
N HIS A 111 -16.73 -6.26 -22.72
CA HIS A 111 -16.22 -5.27 -21.76
C HIS A 111 -15.33 -4.24 -22.46
N GLU A 112 -15.62 -3.99 -23.72
CA GLU A 112 -14.90 -3.01 -24.53
C GLU A 112 -15.00 -1.64 -23.86
N ASN A 113 -13.86 -0.96 -23.77
CA ASN A 113 -13.79 0.36 -23.16
C ASN A 113 -14.75 1.27 -23.93
N VAL A 114 -15.73 1.92 -23.27
CA VAL A 114 -16.70 2.80 -23.95
C VAL A 114 -16.01 3.83 -24.86
N THR A 115 -14.78 4.23 -24.50
CA THR A 115 -13.89 5.09 -25.29
C THR A 115 -13.50 4.54 -26.67
N LEU A 116 -13.46 3.22 -26.87
CA LEU A 116 -13.24 2.59 -28.20
C LEU A 116 -14.49 2.69 -29.07
N LEU A 117 -15.69 2.55 -28.47
CA LEU A 117 -16.96 2.71 -29.18
C LEU A 117 -17.23 4.17 -29.59
N LEU A 118 -16.61 5.13 -28.91
CA LEU A 118 -16.76 6.57 -29.15
C LEU A 118 -15.72 7.15 -30.13
N LYS A 119 -14.82 6.34 -30.69
CA LYS A 119 -13.92 6.80 -31.76
C LYS A 119 -14.67 6.78 -33.09
N CYS A 120 -15.15 7.94 -33.50
CA CYS A 120 -15.55 8.25 -34.88
C CYS A 120 -14.31 8.45 -35.76
#